data_AF-A0A7C6PEF7-F1
#
_entry.id   AF-A0A7C6PEF7-F1
#
_cell.length_a   1.000
_cell.length_b   1.000
_cell.length_c   1.000
_cell.angle_alpha   90.00
_cell.angle_beta   90.00
_cell.angle_gamma   90.00
#
_symmetry.space_group_name_H-M   'P 1'
#
loop_
_entity.id
_entity.type
_entity.pdbx_description
1 polymer ?
#
loop_
_entity_poly.entity_id
_entity_poly.type
_entity_poly.pdbx_seq_one_letter_code
_entity_poly.pdbx_strand_id
1 'polypeptide(L)'
;ILFTPGVAAIYSLIISRDKIQRELNISDIFHMFKNAIIQITPVAATVYFAYSISYLFGDAEIGATLGEYVQSFNMSKLQLVIFFPVFTTFLGMILPGSSQIAIFGTGILGALTAVGINPLLVAAILPAITGALEGMTPPLALAMYAAMGIAESDIGETSKLAMVWVFAHLAVAILILAGLLPILFI
;
A
#
# COMPACT_ATOMS: atom_id res chain seq x y z
N ILE A 1 -7.69 0.38 -7.31
CA ILE A 1 -6.42 -0.24 -7.79
C ILE A 1 -6.40 -0.53 -9.29
N LEU A 2 -7.52 -0.88 -9.94
CA LEU A 2 -7.54 -1.27 -11.37
C LEU A 2 -7.57 -0.09 -12.38
N PHE A 3 -7.95 1.11 -11.93
CA PHE A 3 -8.08 2.27 -12.83
C PHE A 3 -6.72 2.73 -13.39
N THR A 4 -5.72 2.97 -12.54
CA THR A 4 -4.41 3.47 -12.95
C THR A 4 -3.68 2.53 -13.92
N PRO A 5 -3.61 1.21 -13.68
CA PRO A 5 -3.03 0.27 -14.65
C PRO A 5 -3.77 0.25 -15.98
N GLY A 6 -5.11 0.37 -15.97
CA GLY A 6 -5.92 0.44 -17.20
C GLY A 6 -5.60 1.67 -18.04
N VAL A 7 -5.54 2.85 -17.40
CA VAL A 7 -5.14 4.10 -18.07
C VAL A 7 -3.70 4.02 -18.57
N ALA A 8 -2.77 3.48 -17.77
CA ALA A 8 -1.38 3.31 -18.15
C ALA A 8 -1.20 2.35 -19.34
N ALA A 9 -1.96 1.26 -19.39
CA ALA A 9 -1.94 0.31 -20.52
C ALA A 9 -2.45 0.97 -21.81
N ILE A 10 -3.58 1.69 -21.74
CA ILE A 10 -4.11 2.44 -22.89
C ILE A 10 -3.11 3.49 -23.37
N TYR A 11 -2.55 4.28 -22.44
CA TYR A 11 -1.56 5.29 -22.77
C TYR A 11 -0.30 4.68 -23.41
N SER A 12 0.18 3.56 -22.86
CA SER A 12 1.33 2.81 -23.41
C SER A 12 1.09 2.33 -24.83
N LEU A 13 -0.13 1.87 -25.15
CA LEU A 13 -0.51 1.50 -26.51
C LEU A 13 -0.52 2.71 -27.45
N ILE A 14 -1.04 3.85 -26.99
CA ILE A 14 -1.09 5.09 -27.80
C ILE A 14 0.33 5.57 -28.14
N ILE A 15 1.25 5.64 -27.17
CA ILE A 15 2.62 6.14 -27.42
C ILE A 15 3.50 5.15 -28.16
N SER A 16 3.22 3.86 -28.05
CA SER A 16 3.99 2.80 -28.72
C SER A 16 3.53 2.53 -30.15
N ARG A 17 2.38 3.09 -30.57
CA ARG A 17 1.76 2.85 -31.88
C ARG A 17 2.73 3.07 -33.05
N ASP A 18 3.59 4.09 -32.97
CA ASP A 18 4.52 4.48 -34.04
C ASP A 18 5.81 3.63 -34.01
N LYS A 19 6.06 2.90 -32.91
CA LYS A 19 7.19 1.97 -32.74
C LYS A 19 6.82 0.51 -32.99
N ILE A 20 5.52 0.21 -33.03
CA ILE A 20 5.01 -1.11 -33.38
C ILE A 20 5.15 -1.27 -34.91
N GLN A 21 6.23 -1.92 -35.35
CA GLN A 21 6.54 -2.08 -36.78
C GLN A 21 5.62 -3.07 -37.53
N ARG A 22 4.68 -3.71 -36.83
CA ARG A 22 3.77 -4.73 -37.38
C ARG A 22 2.39 -4.62 -36.76
N GLU A 23 1.33 -4.75 -37.55
CA GLU A 23 -0.05 -4.78 -37.04
C GLU A 23 -0.20 -5.89 -35.98
N LEU A 24 -0.60 -5.49 -34.77
CA LEU A 24 -0.97 -6.43 -33.71
C LEU A 24 -2.28 -7.11 -34.11
N ASN A 25 -2.23 -8.42 -34.32
CA ASN A 25 -3.44 -9.19 -34.54
C ASN A 25 -4.04 -9.66 -33.20
N ILE A 26 -5.28 -10.12 -33.22
CA ILE A 26 -5.98 -10.60 -32.02
C ILE A 26 -5.22 -11.75 -31.33
N SER A 27 -4.49 -12.57 -32.09
CA SER A 27 -3.69 -13.67 -31.53
C SER A 27 -2.50 -13.16 -30.72
N ASP A 28 -1.85 -12.09 -31.16
CA ASP A 28 -0.74 -11.45 -30.43
C ASP A 28 -1.23 -10.90 -29.10
N ILE A 29 -2.37 -10.19 -29.11
CA ILE A 29 -3.01 -9.67 -27.91
C ILE A 29 -3.36 -10.81 -26.95
N PHE A 30 -3.95 -11.90 -27.45
CA PHE A 30 -4.27 -13.06 -26.64
C PHE A 30 -3.03 -13.70 -25.99
N HIS A 31 -1.93 -13.84 -26.75
CA HIS A 31 -0.67 -14.36 -26.20
C HIS A 31 -0.07 -13.43 -25.13
N MET A 32 -0.17 -12.10 -25.31
CA MET A 32 0.25 -11.14 -24.29
C MET A 32 -0.52 -11.33 -22.98
N PHE A 33 -1.86 -11.44 -23.04
CA PHE A 33 -2.67 -11.70 -21.86
C PHE A 33 -2.35 -13.05 -21.21
N LYS A 34 -2.21 -14.12 -22.01
CA LYS A 34 -1.87 -15.45 -21.50
C LYS A 34 -0.55 -15.45 -20.72
N ASN A 35 0.47 -14.79 -21.25
CA ASN A 35 1.77 -14.68 -20.60
C ASN A 35 1.68 -13.85 -19.31
N ALA A 36 0.95 -12.73 -19.33
CA ALA A 36 0.73 -11.89 -18.15
C ALA A 36 -0.02 -12.61 -17.03
N ILE A 37 -1.01 -13.47 -17.36
CA ILE A 37 -1.77 -14.24 -16.37
C ILE A 37 -0.86 -15.21 -15.60
N ILE A 38 0.08 -15.86 -16.29
CA ILE A 38 1.02 -16.79 -15.64
C ILE A 38 1.89 -16.04 -14.62
N GLN A 39 2.37 -14.84 -14.99
CA GLN A 39 3.21 -14.02 -14.12
C GLN A 39 2.46 -13.47 -12.89
N ILE A 40 1.19 -13.08 -13.03
CA ILE A 40 0.41 -12.51 -11.92
C ILE A 40 -0.15 -13.56 -10.96
N THR A 41 -0.17 -14.85 -11.33
CA THR A 41 -0.86 -15.90 -10.55
C THR A 41 -0.39 -16.01 -9.09
N PRO A 42 0.93 -16.07 -8.78
CA PRO A 42 1.40 -16.13 -7.39
C PRO A 42 1.02 -14.87 -6.58
N VAL A 43 1.07 -13.70 -7.22
CA VAL A 43 0.66 -12.42 -6.63
C VAL A 43 -0.83 -12.45 -6.31
N ALA A 44 -1.66 -12.88 -7.27
CA ALA A 44 -3.12 -12.96 -7.10
C ALA A 44 -3.52 -13.91 -5.96
N ALA A 45 -2.85 -15.07 -5.83
CA ALA A 45 -3.07 -15.99 -4.71
C ALA A 45 -2.73 -15.35 -3.36
N THR A 46 -1.59 -14.65 -3.29
CA THR A 46 -1.16 -13.94 -2.08
C THR A 46 -2.18 -12.86 -1.68
N VAL A 47 -2.64 -12.07 -2.66
CA VAL A 47 -3.68 -11.05 -2.48
C VAL A 47 -4.97 -11.68 -1.95
N TYR A 48 -5.41 -12.79 -2.55
CA TYR A 48 -6.63 -13.48 -2.14
C TYR A 48 -6.59 -13.88 -0.67
N PHE A 49 -5.54 -14.58 -0.22
CA PHE A 49 -5.41 -14.98 1.17
C PHE A 49 -5.30 -13.79 2.13
N ALA A 50 -4.59 -12.74 1.73
CA ALA A 50 -4.45 -11.53 2.52
C ALA A 50 -5.82 -10.84 2.73
N TYR A 51 -6.68 -10.80 1.71
CA TYR A 51 -8.06 -10.33 1.86
C TYR A 51 -8.94 -11.28 2.66
N SER A 52 -8.80 -12.60 2.53
CA SER A 52 -9.54 -13.55 3.38
C SER A 52 -9.25 -13.33 4.87
N ILE A 53 -7.98 -13.12 5.24
CA ILE A 53 -7.59 -12.77 6.62
C ILE A 53 -8.21 -11.43 7.02
N SER A 54 -8.20 -10.44 6.12
CA SER A 54 -8.82 -9.14 6.38
C SER A 54 -10.32 -9.25 6.65
N TYR A 55 -11.05 -10.08 5.91
CA TYR A 55 -12.48 -10.28 6.14
C TYR A 55 -12.73 -10.93 7.50
N LEU A 56 -11.95 -11.96 7.85
CA LEU A 56 -12.01 -12.59 9.16
C LEU A 56 -11.76 -11.58 10.29
N PHE A 57 -10.79 -10.68 10.14
CA PHE A 57 -10.48 -9.65 11.14
C PHE A 57 -11.61 -8.61 11.27
N GLY A 58 -12.27 -8.30 10.15
CA GLY A 58 -13.46 -7.46 10.13
C GLY A 58 -14.63 -8.12 10.88
N ASP A 59 -14.94 -9.38 10.57
CA ASP A 59 -16.03 -10.14 11.19
C ASP A 59 -15.79 -10.38 12.69
N ALA A 60 -14.54 -10.54 13.10
CA ALA A 60 -14.15 -10.68 14.50
C ALA A 60 -14.02 -9.34 15.25
N GLU A 61 -14.36 -8.22 14.62
CA GLU A 61 -14.32 -6.87 15.19
C GLU A 61 -12.97 -6.47 15.80
N ILE A 62 -11.88 -7.06 15.28
CA ILE A 62 -10.53 -6.90 15.85
C ILE A 62 -10.10 -5.43 15.86
N GLY A 63 -10.54 -4.63 14.89
CA GLY A 63 -10.25 -3.19 14.82
C GLY A 63 -10.76 -2.38 16.02
N ALA A 64 -11.97 -2.68 16.51
CA ALA A 64 -12.57 -1.97 17.64
C ALA A 64 -11.81 -2.28 18.94
N THR A 65 -11.56 -3.56 19.21
CA THR A 65 -10.79 -4.01 20.38
C THR A 65 -9.36 -3.46 20.37
N LEU A 66 -8.69 -3.42 19.22
CA LEU A 66 -7.35 -2.83 19.12
C LEU A 66 -7.36 -1.32 19.36
N GLY A 67 -8.39 -0.61 18.91
CA GLY A 67 -8.56 0.82 19.18
C GLY A 67 -8.67 1.13 20.68
N GLU A 68 -9.46 0.35 21.42
CA GLU A 68 -9.55 0.44 22.88
C GLU A 68 -8.23 0.07 23.56
N TYR A 69 -7.56 -0.98 23.07
CA TYR A 69 -6.29 -1.43 23.63
C TYR A 69 -5.18 -0.38 23.45
N VAL A 70 -5.08 0.26 22.28
CA VAL A 70 -4.12 1.36 22.04
C VAL A 70 -4.44 2.57 22.92
N GLN A 71 -5.71 2.90 23.14
CA GLN A 71 -6.11 3.96 24.07
C GLN A 71 -5.66 3.66 25.51
N SER A 72 -5.69 2.39 25.94
CA SER A 72 -5.25 1.98 27.28
C SER A 72 -3.77 2.30 27.56
N PHE A 73 -2.94 2.40 26.52
CA PHE A 73 -1.51 2.72 26.66
C PHE A 73 -1.24 4.19 27.01
N ASN A 74 -2.24 5.07 26.95
CA ASN A 74 -2.10 6.49 27.29
C ASN A 74 -0.88 7.16 26.62
N MET A 75 -0.64 6.84 25.35
CA MET A 75 0.49 7.35 24.61
C MET A 75 0.35 8.86 24.33
N SER A 76 1.48 9.58 24.43
CA SER A 76 1.57 10.98 24.03
C SER A 76 1.39 11.16 22.51
N LYS A 77 1.11 12.40 22.09
CA LYS A 77 1.01 12.77 20.67
C LYS A 77 2.21 12.27 19.84
N LEU A 78 3.43 12.51 20.31
CA LEU A 78 4.65 12.11 19.60
C LEU A 78 4.76 10.59 19.48
N GLN A 79 4.40 9.86 20.54
CA GLN A 79 4.42 8.39 20.52
C GLN A 79 3.40 7.84 19.52
N LEU A 80 2.19 8.38 19.46
CA LEU A 80 1.17 7.94 18.49
C LEU A 80 1.55 8.24 17.03
N VAL A 81 2.14 9.41 16.79
CA VAL A 81 2.63 9.82 15.45
C VAL A 81 3.71 8.87 14.91
N ILE A 82 4.52 8.27 15.78
CA ILE A 82 5.52 7.27 15.39
C ILE A 82 4.91 5.86 15.37
N PHE A 83 4.09 5.54 16.37
CA PHE A 83 3.52 4.22 16.58
C PHE A 83 2.67 3.78 15.38
N PHE A 84 1.72 4.60 14.93
CA PHE A 84 0.80 4.17 13.88
C PHE A 84 1.48 3.89 12.54
N PRO A 85 2.34 4.77 11.99
CA PRO A 85 3.05 4.47 10.75
C PRO A 85 3.94 3.23 10.84
N VAL A 86 4.61 3.02 11.98
CA VAL A 86 5.42 1.82 12.21
C VAL A 86 4.51 0.59 12.26
N PHE A 87 3.44 0.64 13.04
CA PHE A 87 2.46 -0.43 13.19
C PHE A 87 1.85 -0.83 11.85
N THR A 88 1.40 0.12 11.03
CA THR A 88 0.83 -0.15 9.71
C THR A 88 1.87 -0.66 8.71
N THR A 89 3.14 -0.27 8.85
CA THR A 89 4.24 -0.87 8.07
C THR A 89 4.41 -2.35 8.40
N PHE A 90 4.44 -2.69 9.70
CA PHE A 90 4.53 -4.08 10.14
C PHE A 90 3.31 -4.90 9.72
N LEU A 91 2.11 -4.33 9.79
CA LEU A 91 0.91 -4.99 9.28
C LEU A 91 0.91 -5.09 7.76
N GLY A 92 1.50 -4.14 7.04
CA GLY A 92 1.65 -4.15 5.59
C GLY A 92 2.45 -5.33 5.06
N MET A 93 3.24 -5.98 5.91
CA MET A 93 3.91 -7.24 5.59
C MET A 93 2.95 -8.43 5.45
N ILE A 94 1.69 -8.30 5.88
CA ILE A 94 0.72 -9.41 6.00
C ILE A 94 -0.64 -9.04 5.41
N LEU A 95 -1.09 -7.80 5.64
CA LEU A 95 -2.43 -7.32 5.29
C LEU A 95 -2.36 -6.27 4.18
N PRO A 96 -3.27 -6.32 3.18
CA PRO A 96 -3.36 -5.29 2.14
C PRO A 96 -3.63 -3.91 2.75
N GLY A 97 -3.14 -2.83 2.15
CA GLY A 97 -3.32 -1.50 2.72
C GLY A 97 -4.78 -1.06 2.80
N SER A 98 -5.59 -1.40 1.79
CA SER A 98 -7.05 -1.17 1.80
C SER A 98 -7.74 -1.87 2.97
N SER A 99 -7.33 -3.10 3.27
CA SER A 99 -7.80 -3.87 4.43
C SER A 99 -7.42 -3.21 5.75
N GLN A 100 -6.19 -2.71 5.88
CA GLN A 100 -5.78 -1.98 7.08
C GLN A 100 -6.62 -0.72 7.31
N ILE A 101 -6.93 0.04 6.25
CA ILE A 101 -7.83 1.19 6.36
C ILE A 101 -9.23 0.74 6.79
N ALA A 102 -9.76 -0.33 6.21
CA ALA A 102 -11.08 -0.84 6.55
C ALA A 102 -11.19 -1.30 8.02
N ILE A 103 -10.15 -1.96 8.54
CA ILE A 103 -10.15 -2.52 9.90
C ILE A 103 -9.78 -1.45 10.94
N PHE A 104 -8.73 -0.66 10.69
CA PHE A 104 -8.12 0.22 11.69
C PHE A 104 -8.32 1.71 11.42
N GLY A 105 -8.77 2.11 10.24
CA GLY A 105 -8.77 3.51 9.80
C GLY A 105 -9.53 4.45 10.73
N THR A 106 -10.71 4.04 11.20
CA THR A 106 -11.52 4.81 12.17
C THR A 106 -10.85 4.92 13.53
N GLY A 107 -10.22 3.84 14.01
CA GLY A 107 -9.48 3.83 15.29
C GLY A 107 -8.24 4.71 15.25
N ILE A 108 -7.45 4.63 14.17
CA ILE A 108 -6.27 5.48 13.94
C ILE A 108 -6.69 6.96 13.89
N LEU A 109 -7.77 7.26 13.14
CA LEU A 109 -8.34 8.60 13.07
C LEU A 109 -8.76 9.11 14.45
N GLY A 110 -9.52 8.33 15.21
CA GLY A 110 -9.97 8.69 16.56
C GLY A 110 -8.80 8.95 17.51
N ALA A 111 -7.83 8.05 17.55
CA ALA A 111 -6.67 8.16 18.45
C ALA A 111 -5.81 9.39 18.15
N LEU A 112 -5.51 9.67 16.88
CA LEU A 112 -4.68 10.83 16.50
C LEU A 112 -5.42 12.16 16.66
N THR A 113 -6.73 12.19 16.40
CA THR A 113 -7.55 13.40 16.61
C THR A 113 -7.77 13.72 18.09
N ALA A 114 -7.89 12.70 18.94
CA ALA A 114 -7.97 12.86 20.40
C ALA A 114 -6.74 13.56 21.00
N VAL A 115 -5.57 13.44 20.38
CA VAL A 115 -4.34 14.16 20.77
C VAL A 115 -4.10 15.45 19.99
N GLY A 116 -5.14 15.96 19.30
CA GLY A 116 -5.12 17.27 18.65
C GLY A 116 -4.45 17.31 17.28
N ILE A 117 -4.38 16.20 16.54
CA ILE A 117 -3.96 16.20 15.13
C ILE A 117 -5.18 16.50 14.25
N ASN A 118 -4.99 17.30 13.21
CA ASN A 118 -6.06 17.68 12.28
C ASN A 118 -6.69 16.41 11.63
N PRO A 119 -8.01 16.18 11.76
CA PRO A 119 -8.68 15.01 11.19
C PRO A 119 -8.50 14.86 9.68
N LEU A 120 -8.43 15.97 8.94
CA LEU A 120 -8.20 15.96 7.50
C LEU A 120 -6.78 15.48 7.16
N LEU A 121 -5.78 15.90 7.95
CA LEU A 121 -4.41 15.41 7.83
C LEU A 121 -4.35 13.90 8.06
N VAL A 122 -5.01 13.40 9.11
CA VAL A 122 -5.02 11.97 9.42
C VAL A 122 -5.71 11.18 8.31
N ALA A 123 -6.87 11.63 7.82
CA ALA A 123 -7.56 10.98 6.71
C ALA A 123 -6.69 10.97 5.43
N ALA A 124 -5.99 12.07 5.15
CA ALA A 124 -5.13 12.19 3.97
C ALA A 124 -3.87 11.31 4.05
N ILE A 125 -3.30 11.10 5.24
CA ILE A 125 -2.08 10.29 5.40
C ILE A 125 -2.37 8.78 5.44
N LEU A 126 -3.60 8.36 5.77
CA LEU A 126 -3.94 6.94 5.91
C LEU A 126 -3.51 6.08 4.71
N PRO A 127 -3.79 6.46 3.43
CA PRO A 127 -3.30 5.71 2.28
C PRO A 127 -1.77 5.65 2.18
N ALA A 128 -1.07 6.69 2.64
CA ALA A 128 0.39 6.75 2.62
C ALA A 128 1.02 5.83 3.67
N ILE A 129 0.45 5.73 4.87
CA ILE A 129 1.00 4.86 5.93
C ILE A 129 0.51 3.41 5.84
N THR A 130 -0.54 3.14 5.07
CA THR A 130 -1.05 1.78 4.83
C THR A 130 -0.66 1.29 3.46
N GLY A 131 -1.40 1.66 2.40
CA GLY A 131 -1.23 1.14 1.03
C GLY A 131 0.13 1.40 0.41
N ALA A 132 0.71 2.58 0.58
CA ALA A 132 2.02 2.87 0.00
C ALA A 132 3.15 2.06 0.66
N LEU A 133 3.12 1.94 2.00
CA LEU A 133 4.10 1.12 2.75
C LEU A 133 3.89 -0.37 2.49
N GLU A 134 2.66 -0.85 2.51
CA GLU A 134 2.31 -2.24 2.18
C GLU A 134 2.82 -2.66 0.79
N GLY A 135 2.58 -1.82 -0.22
CA GLY A 135 2.97 -2.14 -1.60
C GLY A 135 4.47 -2.37 -1.80
N MET A 136 5.31 -1.89 -0.89
CA MET A 136 6.77 -1.95 -1.01
C MET A 136 7.47 -2.73 0.10
N THR A 137 6.81 -3.05 1.21
CA THR A 137 7.43 -3.70 2.38
C THR A 137 7.37 -5.23 2.25
N PRO A 138 8.51 -5.94 2.10
CA PRO A 138 8.54 -7.40 2.07
C PRO A 138 8.08 -7.98 3.41
N PRO A 139 7.45 -9.18 3.45
CA PRO A 139 7.38 -10.17 2.39
C PRO A 139 6.17 -10.06 1.48
N LEU A 140 5.17 -9.20 1.77
CA LEU A 140 3.96 -9.07 0.94
C LEU A 140 4.21 -8.22 -0.31
N ALA A 141 4.74 -7.00 -0.13
CA ALA A 141 5.26 -6.08 -1.15
C ALA A 141 4.59 -6.16 -2.54
N LEU A 142 3.26 -6.06 -2.60
CA LEU A 142 2.48 -6.41 -3.79
C LEU A 142 2.91 -5.63 -5.04
N ALA A 143 3.13 -4.32 -4.88
CA ALA A 143 3.52 -3.45 -5.98
C ALA A 143 4.98 -3.69 -6.38
N MET A 144 5.85 -3.96 -5.42
CA MET A 144 7.26 -4.30 -5.68
C MET A 144 7.38 -5.56 -6.53
N TYR A 145 6.71 -6.66 -6.15
CA TYR A 145 6.83 -7.90 -6.92
C TYR A 145 6.22 -7.81 -8.31
N ALA A 146 5.13 -7.07 -8.47
CA ALA A 146 4.58 -6.77 -9.79
C ALA A 146 5.58 -5.97 -10.63
N ALA A 147 6.19 -4.92 -10.06
CA ALA A 147 7.20 -4.12 -10.73
C ALA A 147 8.45 -4.93 -11.11
N MET A 148 8.92 -5.80 -10.22
CA MET A 148 10.03 -6.72 -10.48
C MET A 148 9.72 -7.69 -11.61
N GLY A 149 8.51 -8.25 -11.65
CA GLY A 149 8.09 -9.14 -12.72
C GLY A 149 8.09 -8.46 -14.09
N ILE A 150 7.81 -7.16 -14.14
CA ILE A 150 7.85 -6.34 -15.36
C ILE A 150 9.30 -5.93 -15.71
N ALA A 151 10.10 -5.56 -14.72
CA ALA A 151 11.47 -5.07 -14.90
C ALA A 151 12.50 -6.20 -15.04
N GLU A 152 12.09 -7.46 -14.84
CA GLU A 152 12.95 -8.64 -14.79
C GLU A 152 14.14 -8.48 -13.82
N SER A 153 13.90 -7.79 -12.69
CA SER A 153 14.94 -7.44 -11.72
C SER A 153 15.13 -8.49 -10.62
N ASP A 154 16.34 -8.55 -10.06
CA ASP A 154 16.66 -9.48 -8.97
C ASP A 154 15.91 -9.14 -7.68
N ILE A 155 15.40 -10.16 -6.99
CA ILE A 155 14.64 -10.00 -5.74
C ILE A 155 15.49 -9.48 -4.60
N GLY A 156 16.74 -9.93 -4.47
CA GLY A 156 17.62 -9.54 -3.40
C GLY A 156 18.05 -8.08 -3.51
N GLU A 157 18.47 -7.67 -4.71
CA GLU A 157 18.85 -6.28 -4.98
C GLU A 157 17.64 -5.34 -4.89
N THR A 158 16.51 -5.70 -5.52
CA THR A 158 15.31 -4.87 -5.50
C THR A 158 14.75 -4.73 -4.09
N SER A 159 14.72 -5.79 -3.29
CA SER A 159 14.25 -5.73 -1.90
C SER A 159 15.12 -4.81 -1.04
N LYS A 160 16.44 -4.80 -1.23
CA LYS A 160 17.33 -3.88 -0.51
C LYS A 160 17.03 -2.42 -0.84
N LEU A 161 16.83 -2.12 -2.12
CA LEU A 161 16.46 -0.77 -2.56
C LEU A 161 15.06 -0.39 -2.07
N ALA A 162 14.12 -1.33 -2.06
CA ALA A 162 12.78 -1.14 -1.53
C ALA A 162 12.83 -0.80 -0.03
N MET A 163 13.72 -1.42 0.76
CA MET A 163 13.88 -1.04 2.18
C MET A 163 14.32 0.42 2.34
N VAL A 164 15.21 0.93 1.48
CA VAL A 164 15.60 2.36 1.49
C VAL A 164 14.36 3.23 1.24
N TRP A 165 13.54 2.86 0.27
CA TRP A 165 12.29 3.56 -0.03
C TRP A 165 11.31 3.50 1.15
N VAL A 166 11.13 2.33 1.78
CA VAL A 166 10.23 2.13 2.93
C VAL A 166 10.64 3.01 4.10
N PHE A 167 11.92 3.02 4.47
CA PHE A 167 12.42 3.85 5.57
C PHE A 167 12.30 5.35 5.26
N ALA A 168 12.62 5.77 4.04
CA ALA A 168 12.49 7.17 3.64
C ALA A 168 11.03 7.63 3.66
N HIS A 169 10.12 6.82 3.10
CA HIS A 169 8.68 7.10 3.08
C HIS A 169 8.10 7.12 4.49
N LEU A 170 8.48 6.16 5.34
CA LEU A 170 8.07 6.12 6.75
C LEU A 170 8.53 7.38 7.50
N ALA A 171 9.78 7.81 7.30
CA ALA A 171 10.29 9.02 7.93
C ALA A 171 9.51 10.26 7.48
N VAL A 172 9.27 10.41 6.18
CA VAL A 172 8.47 11.52 5.63
C VAL A 172 7.05 11.51 6.18
N ALA A 173 6.39 10.35 6.24
CA ALA A 173 5.04 10.24 6.78
C ALA A 173 4.98 10.63 8.27
N ILE A 174 5.97 10.23 9.07
CA ILE A 174 6.09 10.62 10.48
C ILE A 174 6.30 12.14 10.60
N LEU A 175 7.17 12.73 9.78
CA LEU A 175 7.44 14.17 9.80
C LEU A 175 6.21 15.00 9.44
N ILE A 176 5.43 14.54 8.46
CA ILE A 176 4.15 15.14 8.07
C ILE A 176 3.14 15.05 9.22
N LEU A 177 2.96 13.86 9.81
CA LEU A 177 2.06 13.66 10.96
C LEU A 177 2.48 14.47 12.19
N ALA A 178 3.78 14.68 12.39
CA ALA A 178 4.32 15.54 13.44
C ALA A 178 4.09 17.03 13.20
N GLY A 179 3.67 17.42 11.98
CA GLY A 179 3.50 18.83 11.58
C GLY A 179 4.82 19.53 11.26
N LEU A 180 5.92 18.80 11.07
CA LEU A 180 7.24 19.35 10.73
C LEU A 180 7.39 19.60 9.23
N LEU A 181 6.63 18.87 8.40
CA LEU A 181 6.55 19.11 6.96
C LEU A 181 5.13 19.57 6.60
N PRO A 182 4.98 20.70 5.89
CA PRO A 182 3.67 21.20 5.51
C PRO A 182 3.05 20.36 4.39
N ILE A 183 1.73 20.20 4.42
CA ILE A 183 0.96 19.78 3.26
C ILE A 183 0.35 21.03 2.64
N LEU A 184 0.54 21.26 1.35
CA LEU A 184 0.13 22.50 0.66
C LEU A 184 -1.37 22.85 0.77
N PHE A 185 -2.22 21.91 1.22
CA PHE A 185 -3.68 22.03 1.21
C PHE A 185 -4.33 21.75 2.58
N ILE A 186 -3.54 21.59 3.66
CA ILE A 186 -4.01 21.28 5.02
C ILE A 186 -3.18 22.06 6.04
#